data_AF-A0A060DZJ9-F1
#
_entry.id   AF-A0A060DZJ9-F1
#
_cell.length_a   1.000
_cell.length_b   1.000
_cell.length_c   1.000
_cell.angle_alpha   90.00
_cell.angle_beta   90.00
_cell.angle_gamma   90.00
#
_symmetry.space_group_name_H-M   'P 1'
#
loop_
_entity.id
_entity.type
_entity.pdbx_description
1 polymer ?
#
loop_
_entity_poly.entity_id
_entity_poly.type
_entity_poly.pdbx_seq_one_letter_code
_entity_poly.pdbx_strand_id
1 'polypeptide(L)'
;MDISPLSPTTPAAKPAAQTRSAEKAGQEFEALMVGQMLESMFAGVETGSAFGGGQGERTWRSFMLQEYGKAIAEAGTLGIGRMVEADVARLYGQTSEGTKG
;
A
#
# COMPACT_ATOMS: atom_id res chain seq x y z
N MET A 1 -40.75 -37.90 9.49
CA MET A 1 -40.16 -36.56 9.75
C MET A 1 -38.79 -36.59 9.08
N ASP A 2 -38.75 -36.18 7.81
CA ASP A 2 -37.50 -36.05 7.04
C ASP A 2 -36.81 -34.76 7.43
N ILE A 3 -35.62 -34.86 8.01
CA ILE A 3 -34.73 -33.72 8.21
C ILE A 3 -33.80 -33.61 7.01
N SER A 4 -34.20 -32.82 6.00
CA SER A 4 -33.32 -32.47 4.90
C SER A 4 -32.05 -31.79 5.44
N PRO A 5 -30.84 -32.21 5.03
CA PRO A 5 -29.61 -31.56 5.47
C PRO A 5 -29.50 -30.17 4.83
N LEU A 6 -29.12 -29.18 5.63
CA LEU A 6 -28.75 -27.85 5.16
C LEU A 6 -27.40 -27.95 4.45
N SER A 7 -27.38 -27.70 3.14
CA SER A 7 -26.13 -27.62 2.38
C SER A 7 -25.24 -26.50 2.93
N PRO A 8 -23.92 -26.72 3.07
CA PRO A 8 -23.01 -25.66 3.46
C PRO A 8 -22.91 -24.61 2.34
N THR A 9 -23.28 -23.38 2.64
CA THR A 9 -22.96 -22.23 1.78
C THR A 9 -21.44 -22.02 1.83
N THR A 10 -20.75 -22.47 0.79
CA THR A 10 -19.35 -22.13 0.55
C THR A 10 -19.23 -20.60 0.45
N PRO A 11 -18.36 -19.94 1.24
CA PRO A 11 -18.11 -18.51 1.08
C PRO A 11 -17.64 -18.25 -0.34
N ALA A 12 -18.31 -17.34 -1.05
CA ALA A 12 -17.90 -16.94 -2.40
C ALA A 12 -16.45 -16.42 -2.35
N ALA A 13 -15.55 -17.11 -3.06
CA ALA A 13 -14.18 -16.65 -3.21
C ALA A 13 -14.18 -15.26 -3.87
N LYS A 14 -13.49 -14.30 -3.26
CA LYS A 14 -13.34 -12.95 -3.83
C LYS A 14 -12.70 -13.06 -5.23
N PRO A 15 -13.19 -12.31 -6.23
CA PRO A 15 -12.58 -12.29 -7.56
C PRO A 15 -11.09 -11.95 -7.50
N ALA A 16 -10.25 -12.75 -8.15
CA ALA A 16 -8.79 -12.57 -8.17
C ALA A 16 -8.35 -11.16 -8.63
N ALA A 17 -9.14 -10.52 -9.51
CA ALA A 17 -8.89 -9.15 -9.97
C ALA A 17 -8.98 -8.10 -8.84
N GLN A 18 -9.90 -8.28 -7.88
CA GLN A 18 -10.10 -7.34 -6.76
C GLN A 18 -8.97 -7.46 -5.72
N THR A 19 -8.49 -8.69 -5.51
CA THR A 19 -7.33 -8.94 -4.65
C THR A 19 -6.09 -8.28 -5.24
N ARG A 20 -5.85 -8.44 -6.54
CA ARG A 20 -4.71 -7.83 -7.23
C ARG A 20 -4.78 -6.29 -7.24
N SER A 21 -5.97 -5.70 -7.29
CA SER A 21 -6.11 -4.24 -7.17
C SER A 21 -5.84 -3.72 -5.75
N ALA A 22 -6.23 -4.48 -4.72
CA ALA A 22 -5.99 -4.10 -3.33
C ALA A 22 -4.51 -4.22 -2.95
N GLU A 23 -3.84 -5.30 -3.39
CA GLU A 23 -2.40 -5.52 -3.23
C GLU A 23 -1.60 -4.36 -3.86
N LYS A 24 -1.90 -4.04 -5.12
CA LYS A 24 -1.25 -2.94 -5.83
C LYS A 24 -1.46 -1.59 -5.14
N ALA A 25 -2.69 -1.29 -4.73
CA ALA A 25 -3.00 -0.03 -4.03
C ALA A 25 -2.25 0.08 -2.69
N GLY A 26 -2.17 -1.02 -1.94
CA GLY A 26 -1.41 -1.07 -0.69
C GLY A 26 0.08 -0.83 -0.91
N GLN A 27 0.68 -1.49 -1.90
CA GLN A 27 2.09 -1.32 -2.24
C GLN A 27 2.41 0.11 -2.70
N GLU A 28 1.58 0.71 -3.55
CA GLU A 28 1.74 2.09 -4.01
C GLU A 28 1.63 3.09 -2.84
N PHE A 29 0.71 2.85 -1.91
CA PHE A 29 0.57 3.67 -0.71
C PHE A 29 1.82 3.58 0.20
N GLU A 30 2.33 2.36 0.44
CA GLU A 30 3.56 2.17 1.22
C GLU A 30 4.74 2.89 0.57
N ALA A 31 4.90 2.80 -0.75
CA ALA A 31 5.97 3.49 -1.47
C ALA A 31 5.93 5.02 -1.28
N LEU A 32 4.73 5.62 -1.37
CA LEU A 32 4.56 7.05 -1.14
C LEU A 32 4.92 7.44 0.30
N MET A 33 4.44 6.68 1.27
CA MET A 33 4.68 6.96 2.68
C MET A 33 6.17 6.86 3.02
N VAL A 34 6.86 5.82 2.53
CA VAL A 34 8.31 5.66 2.70
C VAL A 34 9.05 6.81 2.05
N GLY A 35 8.65 7.22 0.84
CA GLY A 35 9.21 8.41 0.18
C GLY A 35 9.14 9.64 1.08
N GLN A 36 7.99 9.90 1.70
CA GLN A 36 7.82 11.04 2.62
C GLN A 36 8.65 10.92 3.90
N MET A 37 8.79 9.70 4.46
CA MET A 37 9.67 9.45 5.61
C MET A 37 11.13 9.72 5.26
N LEU A 38 11.58 9.23 4.11
CA LEU A 38 12.94 9.45 3.61
C LEU A 38 13.18 10.94 3.36
N GLU A 39 12.28 11.62 2.67
CA GLU A 39 12.36 13.07 2.45
C GLU A 39 12.50 13.84 3.78
N SER A 40 11.69 13.50 4.79
CA SER A 40 11.76 14.11 6.12
C SER A 40 13.09 13.83 6.84
N MET A 41 13.62 12.60 6.71
CA MET A 41 14.91 12.23 7.28
C MET A 41 16.06 13.01 6.64
N PHE A 42 16.03 13.21 5.32
CA PHE A 42 17.06 13.94 4.57
C PHE A 42 16.88 15.46 4.62
N ALA A 43 15.70 15.98 4.97
CA ALA A 43 15.47 17.40 5.22
C ALA A 43 16.16 17.89 6.50
N GLY A 44 16.28 17.01 7.51
CA GLY A 44 17.02 17.31 8.75
C GLY A 44 18.55 17.21 8.62
N VAL A 45 19.05 16.61 7.53
CA VAL A 45 20.47 16.59 7.18
C VAL A 45 20.75 17.81 6.30
N GLU A 46 20.71 19.01 6.90
CA GLU A 46 21.31 20.18 6.27
C GLU A 46 22.80 19.88 6.08
N THR A 47 23.20 19.90 4.82
CA THR A 47 24.55 19.66 4.33
C THR A 47 25.52 20.52 5.11
N GLY A 48 26.26 19.90 6.04
CA GLY A 48 27.41 20.53 6.64
C GLY A 48 28.33 21.01 5.51
N SER A 49 28.62 22.31 5.52
CA SER A 49 29.45 23.07 4.57
C SER A 49 28.70 23.78 3.44
N ALA A 50 29.09 25.03 3.24
CA ALA A 50 28.61 26.03 2.29
C ALA A 50 28.65 25.64 0.79
N PHE A 51 28.80 24.35 0.45
CA PHE A 51 28.97 23.84 -0.91
C PHE A 51 28.16 22.58 -1.26
N GLY A 52 27.35 22.01 -0.36
CA GLY A 52 26.46 20.88 -0.68
C GLY A 52 25.00 21.33 -0.79
N GLY A 53 24.27 20.96 -1.86
CA GLY A 53 22.85 21.30 -1.99
C GLY A 53 22.50 22.36 -3.05
N GLY A 54 23.00 22.19 -4.28
CA GLY A 54 22.43 22.90 -5.45
C GLY A 54 21.00 22.41 -5.78
N GLN A 55 20.23 23.19 -6.55
CA GLN A 55 18.88 22.77 -7.00
C GLN A 55 18.90 21.43 -7.76
N GLY A 56 19.93 21.19 -8.59
CA GLY A 56 20.07 19.93 -9.32
C GLY A 56 20.28 18.72 -8.41
N GLU A 57 21.04 18.88 -7.33
CA GLU A 57 21.28 17.83 -6.35
C GLU A 57 20.01 17.51 -5.55
N ARG A 58 19.21 18.53 -5.20
CA ARG A 58 17.90 18.33 -4.55
C ARG A 58 16.95 17.51 -5.41
N THR A 59 16.83 17.86 -6.70
CA THR A 59 15.98 17.14 -7.63
C THR A 59 16.46 15.70 -7.82
N TRP A 60 17.76 15.48 -8.04
CA TRP A 60 18.32 14.14 -8.17
C TRP A 60 18.11 13.29 -6.91
N ARG A 61 18.32 13.89 -5.73
CA ARG A 61 18.08 13.23 -4.46
C ARG A 61 16.62 12.83 -4.29
N SER A 62 15.67 13.72 -4.61
CA SER A 62 14.23 13.40 -4.53
C SER A 62 13.88 12.19 -5.41
N PHE A 63 14.34 12.14 -6.66
CA PHE A 63 14.13 10.97 -7.52
C PHE A 63 14.76 9.69 -6.94
N MET A 64 15.97 9.78 -6.40
CA MET A 64 16.64 8.65 -5.76
C MET A 64 15.86 8.14 -4.54
N LEU A 65 15.35 9.04 -3.69
CA LEU A 65 14.53 8.67 -2.53
C LEU A 65 13.20 8.03 -2.93
N GLN A 66 12.60 8.48 -4.04
CA GLN A 66 11.40 7.84 -4.59
C GLN A 66 11.66 6.40 -5.03
N GLU A 67 12.79 6.13 -5.70
CA GLU A 67 13.16 4.75 -6.10
C GLU A 67 13.47 3.87 -4.88
N TYR A 68 14.13 4.40 -3.85
CA TYR A 68 14.29 3.65 -2.59
C TYR A 68 12.95 3.36 -1.91
N GLY A 69 12.00 4.32 -1.92
CA GLY A 69 10.66 4.10 -1.39
C GLY A 69 9.92 2.96 -2.10
N LYS A 70 10.01 2.89 -3.43
CA LYS A 70 9.46 1.77 -4.21
C LYS A 70 10.11 0.44 -3.86
N ALA A 71 11.44 0.39 -3.79
CA ALA A 71 12.16 -0.84 -3.45
C ALA A 71 11.83 -1.35 -2.04
N ILE A 72 11.66 -0.45 -1.07
CA ILE A 72 11.26 -0.79 0.31
C ILE A 72 9.83 -1.32 0.34
N ALA A 73 8.91 -0.69 -0.40
CA ALA A 73 7.52 -1.13 -0.50
C ALA A 73 7.39 -2.48 -1.23
N GLU A 74 8.17 -2.71 -2.29
CA GLU A 74 8.28 -4.02 -2.97
C GLU A 74 8.77 -5.12 -2.03
N ALA A 75 9.72 -4.80 -1.14
CA ALA A 75 10.16 -5.74 -0.11
C ALA A 75 9.09 -6.01 0.96
N GLY A 76 8.08 -5.13 1.10
CA GLY A 76 6.95 -5.29 2.02
C GLY A 76 7.34 -5.30 3.50
N THR A 77 8.47 -4.67 3.84
CA THR A 77 9.11 -4.80 5.16
C THR A 77 8.45 -3.98 6.26
N LEU A 78 7.76 -2.89 5.94
CA LEU A 78 7.06 -2.08 6.95
C LEU A 78 5.63 -2.57 7.20
N GLY A 79 5.07 -3.35 6.27
CA GLY A 79 3.74 -3.97 6.41
C GLY A 79 2.57 -3.00 6.25
N ILE A 80 2.83 -1.76 5.85
CA ILE A 80 1.83 -0.70 5.72
C ILE A 80 0.91 -0.99 4.54
N GLY A 81 1.47 -1.45 3.42
CA GLY A 81 0.71 -1.85 2.25
C GLY A 81 -0.21 -3.03 2.53
N ARG A 82 0.22 -3.97 3.38
CA ARG A 82 -0.61 -5.12 3.79
C ARG A 82 -1.79 -4.71 4.66
N MET A 83 -1.61 -3.72 5.53
CA MET A 83 -2.72 -3.15 6.30
C MET A 83 -3.74 -2.46 5.38
N VAL A 84 -3.27 -1.66 4.42
CA VAL A 84 -4.13 -0.98 3.44
C VAL A 84 -4.84 -1.97 2.54
N GLU A 85 -4.16 -3.00 2.05
CA GLU A 85 -4.76 -4.08 1.26
C GLU A 85 -5.92 -4.75 2.02
N ALA A 86 -5.70 -5.10 3.30
CA ALA A 86 -6.72 -5.72 4.14
C ALA A 86 -7.93 -4.80 4.34
N ASP A 87 -7.69 -3.51 4.57
CA ASP A 87 -8.73 -2.50 4.74
C ASP A 87 -9.55 -2.29 3.46
N VAL A 88 -8.88 -2.14 2.32
CA VAL A 88 -9.51 -2.01 1.00
C VAL A 88 -10.33 -3.26 0.67
N ALA A 89 -9.77 -4.46 0.90
CA ALA A 89 -10.46 -5.71 0.68
C ALA A 89 -11.69 -5.89 1.60
N ARG A 90 -11.67 -5.33 2.81
CA ARG A 90 -12.80 -5.31 3.75
C ARG A 90 -13.90 -4.35 3.26
N LEU A 91 -13.54 -3.15 2.82
CA LEU A 91 -14.49 -2.17 2.28
C LEU A 91 -15.23 -2.73 1.06
N TYR A 92 -14.51 -3.36 0.13
CA TYR A 92 -15.14 -3.99 -1.04
C TYR A 92 -16.03 -5.20 -0.68
N GLY A 93 -15.68 -5.95 0.37
CA GLY A 93 -16.53 -7.02 0.90
C GLY A 93 -17.89 -6.48 1.41
N GLN A 94 -17.86 -5.37 2.15
CA GLN A 94 -19.07 -4.74 2.71
C GLN A 94 -19.97 -4.14 1.63
N THR A 95 -19.43 -3.58 0.55
CA THR A 95 -20.24 -3.03 -0.55
C THR A 95 -21.02 -4.09 -1.34
N SER A 96 -20.61 -5.37 -1.30
CA SER A 96 -21.30 -6.45 -2.01
C SER A 96 -22.54 -7.00 -1.28
N GLU A 97 -22.69 -6.73 0.02
CA GLU A 97 -23.86 -7.15 0.83
C GLU A 97 -25.02 -6.13 0.79
N GLY A 98 -24.82 -4.93 0.23
CA GLY A 98 -25.81 -3.84 0.23
C GLY A 98 -26.85 -3.85 -0.91
N THR A 99 -26.84 -4.84 -1.81
CA THR A 99 -27.79 -4.94 -2.95
C THR A 99 -28.64 -6.20 -2.89
N LYS A 100 -29.25 -6.44 -1.73
CA LYS A 100 -30.46 -7.27 -1.59
C LYS A 100 -31.39 -6.62 -0.58
N GLY A 101 -32.19 -5.69 -1.06
CA GLY A 101 -33.31 -5.06 -0.35
C GLY A 101 -34.35 -4.64 -1.37
#